data_AF-A0A968Z060-F1
#
_entry.id   AF-A0A968Z060-F1
#
_cell.length_a   1.000
_cell.length_b   1.000
_cell.length_c   1.000
_cell.angle_alpha   90.00
_cell.angle_beta   90.00
_cell.angle_gamma   90.00
#
_symmetry.space_group_name_H-M   'P 1'
#
loop_
_entity.id
_entity.type
_entity.pdbx_description
1 polymer ?
#
loop_
_entity_poly.entity_id
_entity_poly.type
_entity_poly.pdbx_seq_one_letter_code
_entity_poly.pdbx_strand_id
1 'polypeptide(L)'
;MKKKAQDLEQMQREQLAEIGSFLKQSREQQSLSLEELASRTLIRRSLLEAIESADLEQLPEPIYIRGLLKLYASKLGLEGEMVASQFFPIHTCVRGALPGKLRLRPSCARFTSMRFMCS
;
A
#
# COMPACT_ATOMS: atom_id res chain seq x y z
N MET A 1 -23.08 26.55 -10.27
CA MET A 1 -21.86 26.29 -11.07
C MET A 1 -20.97 25.32 -10.29
N LYS A 2 -21.04 24.00 -10.55
CA LYS A 2 -20.24 22.95 -9.85
C LYS A 2 -19.31 22.18 -10.81
N LYS A 3 -19.00 22.74 -11.98
CA LYS A 3 -18.35 21.99 -13.08
C LYS A 3 -16.87 21.66 -12.86
N LYS A 4 -16.14 22.37 -11.99
CA LYS A 4 -14.67 22.20 -11.86
C LYS A 4 -14.21 21.04 -10.97
N ALA A 5 -15.04 20.60 -10.03
CA ALA A 5 -14.68 19.50 -9.12
C ALA A 5 -14.88 18.13 -9.80
N GLN A 6 -15.92 18.01 -10.61
CA GLN A 6 -16.31 16.75 -11.23
C GLN A 6 -15.30 16.28 -12.29
N ASP A 7 -14.71 17.20 -13.06
CA ASP A 7 -13.72 16.85 -14.09
C ASP A 7 -12.41 16.31 -13.48
N LEU A 8 -12.02 16.81 -12.29
CA LEU A 8 -10.79 16.37 -11.62
C LEU A 8 -10.94 14.98 -11.00
N GLU A 9 -12.06 14.71 -10.35
CA GLU A 9 -12.36 13.38 -9.78
C GLU A 9 -12.48 12.32 -10.88
N GLN A 10 -13.04 12.68 -12.03
CA GLN A 10 -13.13 11.78 -13.19
C GLN A 10 -11.73 11.39 -13.72
N MET A 11 -10.83 12.37 -13.88
CA MET A 11 -9.45 12.10 -14.29
C MET A 11 -8.72 11.20 -13.27
N GLN A 12 -8.89 11.47 -11.97
CA GLN A 12 -8.30 10.65 -10.92
C GLN A 12 -8.84 9.22 -10.94
N ARG A 13 -10.12 9.04 -11.22
CA ARG A 13 -10.73 7.70 -11.29
C ARG A 13 -10.16 6.88 -12.44
N GLU A 14 -10.00 7.50 -13.61
CA GLU A 14 -9.41 6.85 -14.79
C GLU A 14 -7.96 6.45 -14.53
N GLN A 15 -7.16 7.34 -13.95
CA GLN A 15 -5.78 7.03 -13.54
C GLN A 15 -5.73 5.91 -12.51
N LEU A 16 -6.63 5.92 -11.52
CA LEU A 16 -6.70 4.86 -10.52
C LEU A 16 -7.06 3.52 -11.17
N ALA A 17 -7.97 3.52 -12.14
CA ALA A 17 -8.40 2.31 -12.84
C ALA A 17 -7.27 1.65 -13.62
N GLU A 18 -6.45 2.44 -14.34
CA GLU A 18 -5.27 1.90 -15.03
C GLU A 18 -4.28 1.27 -14.04
N ILE A 19 -3.98 1.98 -12.95
CA ILE A 19 -3.02 1.52 -11.94
C ILE A 19 -3.55 0.31 -11.17
N GLY A 20 -4.83 0.34 -10.78
CA GLY A 20 -5.50 -0.74 -10.08
C GLY A 20 -5.53 -2.01 -10.93
N SER A 21 -5.84 -1.89 -12.22
CA SER A 21 -5.78 -3.00 -13.18
C SER A 21 -4.36 -3.58 -13.30
N PHE A 22 -3.35 -2.72 -13.38
CA PHE A 22 -1.94 -3.14 -13.44
C PHE A 22 -1.49 -3.89 -12.17
N LEU A 23 -1.84 -3.36 -10.99
CA LEU A 23 -1.54 -4.01 -9.72
C LEU A 23 -2.27 -5.35 -9.57
N LYS A 24 -3.54 -5.42 -9.98
CA LYS A 24 -4.32 -6.66 -10.00
C LYS A 24 -3.66 -7.71 -10.89
N GLN A 25 -3.29 -7.36 -12.12
CA GLN A 25 -2.61 -8.27 -13.04
C GLN A 25 -1.30 -8.79 -12.43
N SER A 26 -0.52 -7.90 -11.81
CA SER A 26 0.73 -8.26 -11.15
C SER A 26 0.50 -9.19 -9.94
N ARG A 27 -0.57 -8.98 -9.17
CA ARG A 27 -0.99 -9.88 -8.08
C ARG A 27 -1.38 -11.26 -8.61
N GLU A 28 -2.18 -11.30 -9.67
CA GLU A 28 -2.64 -12.54 -10.31
C GLU A 28 -1.46 -13.34 -10.89
N GLN A 29 -0.47 -12.69 -11.48
CA GLN A 29 0.77 -13.34 -11.95
C GLN A 29 1.56 -14.02 -10.83
N GLN A 30 1.48 -13.49 -9.60
CA GLN A 30 2.13 -14.07 -8.42
C GLN A 30 1.23 -15.06 -7.66
N SER A 31 0.01 -15.33 -8.16
CA SER A 31 -0.99 -16.19 -7.52
C SER A 31 -1.28 -15.81 -6.06
N LEU A 32 -1.19 -14.51 -5.72
CA LEU A 32 -1.42 -14.01 -4.37
C LEU A 32 -2.92 -13.70 -4.15
N SER A 33 -3.47 -14.16 -3.02
CA SER A 33 -4.82 -13.76 -2.61
C SER A 33 -4.83 -12.37 -1.99
N LEU A 34 -5.99 -11.72 -2.01
CA LEU A 34 -6.18 -10.43 -1.35
C LEU A 34 -5.98 -10.52 0.17
N GLU A 35 -6.36 -11.64 0.82
CA GLU A 35 -6.11 -11.81 2.26
C GLU A 35 -4.63 -11.92 2.58
N GLU A 36 -3.87 -12.64 1.75
CA GLU A 36 -2.43 -12.77 1.95
C GLU A 36 -1.72 -11.44 1.74
N LEU A 37 -2.12 -10.69 0.70
CA LEU A 37 -1.57 -9.36 0.43
C LEU A 37 -1.93 -8.36 1.54
N ALA A 38 -3.17 -8.41 2.05
CA ALA A 38 -3.61 -7.63 3.21
C ALA A 38 -2.74 -7.94 4.45
N SER A 39 -2.49 -9.22 4.72
CA SER A 39 -1.66 -9.66 5.85
C SER A 39 -0.20 -9.19 5.71
N ARG A 40 0.34 -9.17 4.49
CA ARG A 40 1.73 -8.75 4.21
C ARG A 40 1.92 -7.24 4.18
N THR A 41 0.91 -6.48 3.73
CA THR A 41 0.93 -5.02 3.63
C THR A 41 0.44 -4.33 4.90
N LEU A 42 -0.33 -5.02 5.75
CA LEU A 42 -1.12 -4.44 6.85
C LEU A 42 -2.20 -3.45 6.35
N ILE A 43 -2.55 -3.49 5.07
CA ILE A 43 -3.66 -2.74 4.50
C ILE A 43 -4.91 -3.60 4.65
N ARG A 44 -6.05 -2.99 5.00
CA ARG A 44 -7.34 -3.69 5.04
C ARG A 44 -7.69 -4.21 3.65
N ARG A 45 -8.21 -5.44 3.59
CA ARG A 45 -8.68 -6.07 2.35
C ARG A 45 -9.63 -5.14 1.56
N SER A 46 -10.57 -4.48 2.22
CA SER A 46 -11.53 -3.57 1.59
C SER A 46 -10.85 -2.41 0.84
N LEU A 47 -9.73 -1.91 1.34
CA LEU A 47 -8.98 -0.85 0.65
C LEU A 47 -8.23 -1.38 -0.57
N LEU A 48 -7.70 -2.60 -0.50
CA LEU A 48 -7.07 -3.25 -1.65
C LEU A 48 -8.08 -3.54 -2.75
N GLU A 49 -9.28 -4.00 -2.37
CA GLU A 49 -10.40 -4.18 -3.31
C GLU A 49 -10.81 -2.85 -3.94
N ALA A 50 -10.94 -1.78 -3.15
CA ALA A 50 -11.28 -0.45 -3.66
C ALA A 50 -10.23 0.11 -4.62
N ILE A 51 -8.94 -0.18 -4.41
CA ILE A 51 -7.86 0.16 -5.35
C ILE A 51 -8.03 -0.63 -6.66
N GLU A 52 -8.28 -1.95 -6.58
CA GLU A 52 -8.47 -2.79 -7.77
C GLU A 52 -9.75 -2.46 -8.56
N SER A 53 -10.78 -1.95 -7.89
CA SER A 53 -12.05 -1.52 -8.51
C SER A 53 -12.11 -0.04 -8.87
N ALA A 54 -11.05 0.73 -8.58
CA ALA A 54 -11.01 2.19 -8.73
C ALA A 54 -12.20 2.92 -8.08
N ASP A 55 -12.57 2.46 -6.88
CA ASP A 55 -13.65 3.04 -6.11
C ASP A 55 -13.13 4.16 -5.21
N LEU A 56 -13.16 5.39 -5.73
CA LEU A 56 -12.74 6.58 -5.00
C LEU A 56 -13.64 6.91 -3.80
N GLU A 57 -14.88 6.44 -3.77
CA GLU A 57 -15.81 6.74 -2.66
C GLU A 57 -15.46 5.96 -1.39
N GLN A 58 -14.90 4.76 -1.55
CA GLN A 58 -14.43 3.91 -0.44
C GLN A 58 -12.99 4.19 -0.04
N LEU A 59 -12.25 4.94 -0.85
CA LEU A 59 -10.86 5.26 -0.59
C LEU A 59 -10.72 6.52 0.27
N PRO A 60 -9.66 6.57 1.11
CA PRO A 60 -9.35 7.78 1.88
C PRO A 60 -8.90 8.92 0.95
N GLU A 61 -8.63 10.09 1.53
CA GLU A 61 -8.11 11.25 0.79
C GLU A 61 -6.96 10.88 -0.16
N PRO A 62 -6.86 11.48 -1.36
CA PRO A 62 -5.88 11.13 -2.40
C PRO A 62 -4.43 11.07 -1.91
N ILE A 63 -4.09 11.88 -0.91
CA ILE A 63 -2.76 11.90 -0.30
C ILE A 63 -2.39 10.56 0.36
N TYR A 64 -3.37 9.84 0.93
CA TYR A 64 -3.19 8.52 1.52
C TYR A 64 -3.17 7.42 0.47
N ILE A 65 -3.97 7.56 -0.60
CA ILE A 65 -4.01 6.60 -1.71
C ILE A 65 -2.60 6.38 -2.28
N ARG A 66 -1.81 7.44 -2.44
CA ARG A 66 -0.41 7.34 -2.88
C ARG A 66 0.44 6.40 -2.00
N GLY A 67 0.31 6.54 -0.68
CA GLY A 67 1.02 5.68 0.27
C GLY A 67 0.60 4.21 0.17
N LEU A 68 -0.71 3.98 -0.03
CA LEU A 68 -1.27 2.65 -0.22
C LEU A 68 -0.76 2.01 -1.52
N LEU A 69 -0.78 2.74 -2.63
CA LEU A 69 -0.26 2.29 -3.94
C LEU A 69 1.23 1.93 -3.86
N LYS A 70 2.03 2.77 -3.22
CA LYS A 70 3.46 2.52 -3.00
C LYS A 70 3.70 1.23 -2.20
N LEU A 71 2.95 1.05 -1.12
CA LEU A 71 3.08 -0.14 -0.27
C LEU A 71 2.61 -1.41 -0.99
N TYR A 72 1.52 -1.34 -1.75
CA TYR A 72 1.04 -2.43 -2.60
C TYR A 72 2.13 -2.83 -3.59
N ALA A 73 2.57 -1.90 -4.44
CA ALA A 73 3.58 -2.15 -5.45
C ALA A 73 4.90 -2.69 -4.86
N SER A 74 5.35 -2.11 -3.74
CA SER A 74 6.55 -2.58 -3.03
C SER A 74 6.44 -4.03 -2.56
N LYS A 75 5.24 -4.50 -2.18
CA LYS A 75 5.04 -5.90 -1.77
C LYS A 75 4.98 -6.87 -2.93
N LEU A 76 4.58 -6.41 -4.12
CA LEU A 76 4.69 -7.17 -5.36
C LEU A 76 6.11 -7.17 -5.93
N GLY A 77 7.07 -6.46 -5.31
CA GLY A 77 8.43 -6.32 -5.84
C GLY A 77 8.53 -5.36 -7.03
N LEU A 78 7.48 -4.55 -7.26
CA LEU A 78 7.46 -3.51 -8.27
C LEU A 78 8.09 -2.22 -7.72
N GLU A 79 8.51 -1.33 -8.62
CA GLU A 79 8.97 0.00 -8.23
C GLU A 79 7.79 0.87 -7.78
N GLY A 80 7.46 0.79 -6.49
CA GLY A 80 6.30 1.48 -5.92
C GLY A 80 6.35 3.00 -6.02
N GLU A 81 7.53 3.61 -6.21
CA GLU A 81 7.63 5.04 -6.47
C GLU A 81 7.18 5.39 -7.91
N MET A 82 7.47 4.55 -8.90
CA MET A 82 7.01 4.77 -10.28
C MET A 82 5.49 4.66 -10.38
N VAL A 83 4.91 3.61 -9.78
CA VAL A 83 3.46 3.38 -9.76
C VAL A 83 2.72 4.53 -9.03
N ALA A 84 3.26 4.96 -7.88
CA ALA A 84 2.67 6.06 -7.12
C ALA A 84 2.79 7.42 -7.84
N SER A 85 3.84 7.63 -8.63
CA SER A 85 4.06 8.87 -9.38
C SER A 85 3.11 9.00 -10.58
N GLN A 86 2.65 7.89 -11.16
CA GLN A 86 1.65 7.88 -12.23
C GLN A 86 0.27 8.37 -11.75
N PHE A 87 -0.11 8.04 -10.50
CA PHE A 87 -1.41 8.45 -9.94
C PHE A 87 -1.45 9.93 -9.58
N PHE A 88 -0.33 10.52 -9.18
CA PHE A 88 -0.28 11.94 -8.81
C PHE A 88 1.12 12.52 -9.01
N PRO A 89 1.31 13.46 -9.97
CA PRO A 89 2.53 14.24 -10.07
C PRO A 89 2.56 15.29 -8.96
N ILE A 90 2.80 14.89 -7.70
CA ILE A 90 3.18 15.86 -6.67
C ILE A 90 4.70 15.94 -6.70
N HIS A 91 5.20 17.14 -6.93
CA HIS A 91 6.55 17.56 -6.61
C HIS A 91 6.77 17.48 -5.08
N THR A 92 6.71 16.29 -4.50
CA THR A 92 7.10 16.10 -3.10
C THR A 92 8.62 16.07 -3.06
N CYS A 93 9.22 17.25 -3.05
CA CYS A 93 10.49 17.43 -2.37
C CYS A 93 10.24 17.25 -0.86
N VAL A 94 10.09 16.01 -0.41
CA VAL A 94 10.36 15.62 0.98
C VAL A 94 11.59 14.72 0.93
N ARG A 95 12.74 15.37 0.69
CA ARG A 95 14.01 14.84 1.18
C ARG A 95 13.95 14.89 2.71
N GLY A 96 13.73 13.73 3.32
CA GLY A 96 13.94 13.53 4.75
C GLY A 96 12.69 13.10 5.54
N ALA A 97 12.94 12.24 6.53
CA ALA A 97 12.03 11.70 7.54
C ALA A 97 11.12 10.52 7.11
N LEU A 98 11.71 9.32 7.07
CA LEU A 98 10.99 8.13 7.52
C LEU A 98 10.76 8.28 9.05
N PRO A 99 9.52 8.30 9.56
CA PRO A 99 9.32 8.08 10.98
C PRO A 99 9.54 6.60 11.28
N GLY A 100 10.50 6.33 12.17
CA GLY A 100 10.52 5.10 12.95
C GLY A 100 11.22 3.91 12.30
N LYS A 101 12.35 3.53 12.89
CA LYS A 101 12.86 2.15 12.80
C LYS A 101 11.74 1.18 13.22
N LEU A 102 11.10 0.52 12.26
CA LEU A 102 10.46 -0.76 12.51
C LEU A 102 11.57 -1.78 12.78
N ARG A 103 12.06 -1.82 14.04
CA ARG A 103 12.74 -3.01 14.55
C ARG A 103 11.68 -4.10 14.69
N LEU A 104 11.50 -4.87 13.63
CA LEU A 104 10.90 -6.20 13.75
C LEU A 104 11.78 -7.00 14.72
N ARG A 105 11.28 -7.26 15.92
CA ARG A 105 11.89 -8.28 16.77
C ARG A 105 11.40 -9.65 16.29
N PRO A 106 12.32 -10.57 15.97
CA PRO A 106 11.96 -11.89 15.46
C PRO A 106 11.22 -12.70 16.53
N SER A 107 10.13 -13.33 16.11
CA SER A 107 9.44 -14.37 16.86
C SER A 107 10.30 -15.64 16.91
N CYS A 108 10.50 -16.16 18.13
CA CYS A 108 10.77 -17.57 18.46
C CYS A 108 12.16 -18.16 18.13
N ALA A 109 13.01 -18.29 19.16
CA ALA A 109 13.93 -19.42 19.34
C ALA A 109 13.93 -19.74 20.84
N ARG A 110 13.12 -20.71 21.28
CA ARG A 110 13.48 -22.11 21.56
C ARG A 110 14.33 -22.31 22.84
N PHE A 111 13.67 -22.93 23.83
CA PHE A 111 14.16 -24.04 24.65
C PHE A 111 15.09 -23.82 25.87
N THR A 112 14.61 -24.42 26.96
CA THR A 112 15.31 -25.08 28.09
C THR A 112 16.07 -24.26 29.13
N SER A 113 15.44 -24.21 30.32
CA SER A 113 15.96 -24.75 31.59
C SER A 113 17.46 -24.58 31.86
N MET A 114 17.80 -23.65 32.75
CA MET A 114 18.68 -24.00 33.87
C MET A 114 18.44 -23.03 35.03
N ARG A 115 18.08 -23.60 36.19
CA ARG A 115 18.21 -22.94 37.50
C ARG A 115 19.63 -22.41 37.65
N PHE A 116 19.77 -21.15 38.04
CA PHE A 116 20.94 -20.71 38.80
C PHE A 116 20.45 -20.04 40.08
N MET A 117 20.75 -20.72 41.20
CA MET A 117 20.66 -20.22 42.57
C MET A 117 21.53 -18.97 42.70
N CYS A 118 20.95 -17.88 43.22
CA CYS A 118 21.72 -16.85 43.90
C CYS A 118 21.95 -17.33 45.33
N SER A 119 23.21 -17.51 45.70
CA SER A 119 23.69 -17.48 47.10
C SER A 119 24.32 -16.13 47.37
#